data_AF-A0A1L9UY55-F1
#
_entry.id   AF-A0A1L9UY55-F1
#
_cell.length_a   1.000
_cell.length_b   1.000
_cell.length_c   1.000
_cell.angle_alpha   90.00
_cell.angle_beta   90.00
_cell.angle_gamma   90.00
#
_symmetry.space_group_name_H-M   'P 1'
#
loop_
_entity.id
_entity.type
_entity.pdbx_description
1 polymer ?
#
loop_
_entity_poly.entity_id
_entity_poly.type
_entity_poly.pdbx_seq_one_letter_code
_entity_poly.pdbx_strand_id
1 'polypeptide(L)'
;MPTSPSGLLYVPSRIISPSRISLDAYNAWYDDIHVRDVLETSGINSAVRYETAADSSPWPFLALYPVQDIQFFNTEEFANIPSTSDALPGPTHSILDIAQFDIRRYREVGRRQDSNMPAGPTSHLLVVEFDLPSHVNKSDGQAVLDWFCGIYSGGASQRVGVYEVFWAMLYPDEKLDELPSYLALIEFDADKSVYDEAIKEIQSVAKVGQWKLHKAFNWS
;
A
#
# COMPACT_ATOMS: atom_id res chain seq x y z
N MET A 1 20.09 18.17 9.13
CA MET A 1 20.14 17.67 7.74
C MET A 1 18.76 17.88 7.14
N PRO A 2 18.61 18.19 5.84
CA PRO A 2 17.31 18.10 5.21
C PRO A 2 16.87 16.64 5.32
N THR A 3 15.79 16.37 6.05
CA THR A 3 15.12 15.08 5.99
C THR A 3 14.55 14.97 4.60
N SER A 4 14.95 13.96 3.83
CA SER A 4 14.28 13.62 2.58
C SER A 4 12.77 13.47 2.83
N PRO A 5 11.92 13.59 1.79
CA PRO A 5 10.49 13.40 2.00
C PRO A 5 10.19 11.99 2.54
N SER A 6 9.10 11.88 3.28
CA SER A 6 8.52 10.60 3.65
C SER A 6 7.99 9.87 2.42
N GLY A 7 7.71 8.59 2.58
CA GLY A 7 7.22 7.77 1.48
C GLY A 7 6.49 6.53 1.94
N LEU A 8 6.23 5.67 0.97
CA LEU A 8 5.49 4.44 1.14
C LEU A 8 6.07 3.35 0.24
N LEU A 9 6.33 2.18 0.81
CA LEU A 9 6.47 0.94 0.07
C LEU A 9 5.10 0.28 -0.01
N TYR A 10 4.60 0.11 -1.22
CA TYR A 10 3.30 -0.47 -1.54
C TYR A 10 3.53 -1.82 -2.22
N VAL A 11 3.06 -2.90 -1.59
CA VAL A 11 3.38 -4.27 -1.99
C VAL A 11 2.12 -5.16 -2.09
N PRO A 12 1.38 -5.12 -3.21
CA PRO A 12 0.39 -6.14 -3.51
C PRO A 12 1.04 -7.49 -3.76
N SER A 13 0.38 -8.56 -3.35
CA SER A 13 0.89 -9.92 -3.55
C SER A 13 -0.21 -10.96 -3.77
N ARG A 14 0.17 -12.05 -4.44
CA ARG A 14 -0.70 -13.21 -4.67
C ARG A 14 0.11 -14.51 -4.66
N ILE A 15 -0.51 -15.60 -4.21
CA ILE A 15 0.05 -16.95 -4.30
C ILE A 15 -0.13 -17.46 -5.74
N ILE A 16 0.93 -17.95 -6.36
CA ILE A 16 0.91 -18.55 -7.70
C ILE A 16 1.10 -20.06 -7.69
N SER A 17 1.50 -20.64 -6.55
CA SER A 17 1.65 -22.08 -6.37
C SER A 17 0.88 -22.58 -5.15
N PRO A 18 -0.46 -22.56 -5.16
CA PRO A 18 -1.29 -22.96 -4.02
C PRO A 18 -1.16 -24.46 -3.66
N SER A 19 -0.60 -25.28 -4.57
CA SER A 19 -0.25 -26.68 -4.28
C SER A 19 1.03 -26.82 -3.44
N ARG A 20 1.86 -25.78 -3.36
CA ARG A 20 3.14 -25.78 -2.62
C ARG A 20 3.02 -25.14 -1.23
N ILE A 21 2.08 -24.21 -1.05
CA ILE A 21 1.85 -23.51 0.21
C ILE A 21 0.35 -23.27 0.42
N SER A 22 -0.14 -23.51 1.63
CA SER A 22 -1.50 -23.11 2.00
C SER A 22 -1.57 -21.60 2.25
N LEU A 23 -2.77 -21.05 2.16
CA LEU A 23 -3.00 -19.64 2.50
C LEU A 23 -2.55 -19.32 3.94
N ASP A 24 -2.90 -20.17 4.90
CA ASP A 24 -2.53 -19.97 6.30
C ASP A 24 -1.01 -19.99 6.50
N ALA A 25 -0.29 -20.89 5.83
CA ALA A 25 1.17 -20.95 5.91
C ALA A 25 1.83 -19.73 5.27
N TYR A 26 1.29 -19.24 4.16
CA TYR A 26 1.75 -17.99 3.52
C TYR A 26 1.57 -16.80 4.47
N ASN A 27 0.38 -16.65 5.05
CA ASN A 27 0.08 -15.56 5.97
C ASN A 27 0.90 -15.64 7.26
N ALA A 28 1.10 -16.84 7.82
CA ALA A 28 1.95 -17.03 9.01
C ALA A 28 3.41 -16.65 8.74
N TRP A 29 3.99 -17.08 7.62
CA TRP A 29 5.34 -16.64 7.24
C TRP A 29 5.41 -15.13 7.08
N TYR A 30 4.45 -14.53 6.38
CA TYR A 30 4.47 -13.10 6.09
C TYR A 30 4.34 -12.29 7.39
N ASP A 31 3.37 -12.64 8.24
CA ASP A 31 3.05 -11.89 9.46
C ASP A 31 4.10 -12.06 10.55
N ASP A 32 4.60 -13.28 10.75
CA ASP A 32 5.40 -13.61 11.94
C ASP A 32 6.91 -13.67 11.66
N ILE A 33 7.31 -13.69 10.38
CA ILE A 33 8.71 -13.72 9.95
C ILE A 33 9.01 -12.48 9.10
N HIS A 34 8.44 -12.38 7.90
CA HIS A 34 8.86 -11.36 6.94
C HIS A 34 8.61 -9.93 7.41
N VAL A 35 7.43 -9.64 7.96
CA VAL A 35 7.14 -8.30 8.51
C VAL A 35 8.08 -7.96 9.66
N ARG A 36 8.46 -8.93 10.50
CA ARG A 36 9.45 -8.69 11.56
C ARG A 36 10.80 -8.34 10.95
N ASP A 37 11.28 -9.09 9.97
CA ASP A 37 12.55 -8.81 9.29
C ASP A 37 12.56 -7.40 8.66
N VAL A 38 11.42 -6.95 8.13
CA VAL A 38 11.24 -5.57 7.62
C VAL A 38 11.28 -4.54 8.75
N LEU A 39 10.60 -4.79 9.87
CA LEU A 39 10.53 -3.87 11.01
C LEU A 39 11.82 -3.79 11.83
N GLU A 40 12.70 -4.79 11.73
CA GLU A 40 14.04 -4.77 12.32
C GLU A 40 14.97 -3.78 11.62
N THR A 41 14.59 -3.28 10.43
CA THR A 41 15.36 -2.27 9.72
C THR A 41 15.24 -0.88 10.33
N SER A 42 16.24 -0.04 10.12
CA SER A 42 16.28 1.32 10.65
C SER A 42 15.28 2.28 9.98
N GLY A 43 14.81 1.96 8.77
CA GLY A 43 14.01 2.86 7.95
C GLY A 43 12.49 2.64 7.98
N ILE A 44 12.03 1.48 8.45
CA ILE A 44 10.61 1.11 8.52
C ILE A 44 10.25 0.74 9.95
N ASN A 45 9.34 1.48 10.56
CA ASN A 45 8.95 1.29 11.97
C ASN A 45 7.52 0.76 12.15
N SER A 46 6.75 0.66 11.07
CA SER A 46 5.37 0.22 11.07
C SER A 46 5.03 -0.47 9.75
N ALA A 47 4.11 -1.41 9.83
CA ALA A 47 3.58 -2.13 8.68
C ALA A 47 2.09 -2.35 8.87
N VAL A 48 1.36 -2.33 7.77
CA VAL A 48 -0.06 -2.70 7.77
C VAL A 48 -0.31 -3.64 6.61
N ARG A 49 -0.96 -4.76 6.89
CA ARG A 49 -1.42 -5.71 5.88
C ARG A 49 -2.92 -5.64 5.72
N TYR A 50 -3.36 -5.78 4.49
CA TYR A 50 -4.76 -5.83 4.10
C TYR A 50 -5.02 -7.04 3.22
N GLU A 51 -6.25 -7.52 3.28
CA GLU A 51 -6.85 -8.45 2.33
C GLU A 51 -7.82 -7.71 1.43
N THR A 52 -7.98 -8.14 0.18
CA THR A 52 -8.93 -7.49 -0.71
C THR A 52 -10.35 -7.67 -0.20
N ALA A 53 -11.15 -6.60 -0.28
CA ALA A 53 -12.59 -6.67 -0.02
C ALA A 53 -13.37 -7.16 -1.24
N ALA A 54 -12.73 -7.21 -2.41
CA ALA A 54 -13.34 -7.47 -3.70
C ALA A 54 -12.89 -8.82 -4.26
N ASP A 55 -13.85 -9.71 -4.54
CA ASP A 55 -13.58 -11.07 -5.03
C ASP A 55 -12.85 -11.10 -6.39
N SER A 56 -12.86 -10.00 -7.13
CA SER A 56 -12.27 -9.89 -8.47
C SER A 56 -10.87 -9.26 -8.51
N SER A 57 -10.28 -8.88 -7.36
CA SER A 57 -8.94 -8.29 -7.35
C SER A 57 -7.89 -9.32 -7.78
N PRO A 58 -7.00 -9.00 -8.75
CA PRO A 58 -5.88 -9.88 -9.08
C PRO A 58 -4.86 -9.99 -7.94
N TRP A 59 -4.90 -9.04 -7.01
CA TRP A 59 -4.05 -8.95 -5.83
C TRP A 59 -4.90 -9.15 -4.57
N PRO A 60 -4.93 -10.36 -3.97
CA PRO A 60 -5.70 -10.63 -2.77
C PRO A 60 -5.07 -10.04 -1.50
N PHE A 61 -3.77 -9.76 -1.49
CA PHE A 61 -3.07 -9.21 -0.32
C PHE A 61 -2.37 -7.90 -0.67
N LEU A 62 -2.25 -7.02 0.31
CA LEU A 62 -1.51 -5.76 0.23
C LEU A 62 -0.74 -5.56 1.53
N ALA A 63 0.56 -5.28 1.44
CA ALA A 63 1.35 -4.75 2.54
C ALA A 63 1.75 -3.30 2.27
N LEU A 64 1.62 -2.47 3.29
CA LEU A 64 1.99 -1.06 3.30
C LEU A 64 3.08 -0.83 4.36
N TYR A 65 4.19 -0.25 3.94
CA TYR A 65 5.29 0.14 4.84
C TYR A 65 5.60 1.63 4.66
N PRO A 66 5.08 2.50 5.53
CA PRO A 66 5.48 3.90 5.57
C PRO A 66 6.96 4.03 5.89
N VAL A 67 7.65 4.95 5.22
CA VAL A 67 9.04 5.32 5.51
C VAL A 67 9.14 6.81 5.83
N GLN A 68 9.99 7.15 6.80
CA GLN A 68 10.23 8.56 7.15
C GLN A 68 11.19 9.25 6.16
N ASP A 69 12.05 8.48 5.50
CA ASP A 69 13.04 8.97 4.54
C ASP A 69 13.09 8.03 3.33
N ILE A 70 12.66 8.51 2.15
CA ILE A 70 12.68 7.72 0.92
C ILE A 70 14.09 7.27 0.47
N GLN A 71 15.17 7.87 0.98
CA GLN A 71 16.53 7.43 0.69
C GLN A 71 16.83 6.06 1.30
N PHE A 72 16.07 5.63 2.31
CA PHE A 72 16.18 4.29 2.87
C PHE A 72 16.07 3.21 1.79
N PHE A 73 15.23 3.41 0.76
CA PHE A 73 15.06 2.48 -0.34
C PHE A 73 16.30 2.26 -1.23
N ASN A 74 17.33 3.10 -1.07
CA ASN A 74 18.60 3.03 -1.80
C ASN A 74 19.73 2.46 -0.94
N THR A 75 19.43 2.01 0.28
CA THR A 75 20.43 1.46 1.21
C THR A 75 20.65 -0.04 0.98
N GLU A 76 21.83 -0.53 1.37
CA GLU A 76 22.11 -1.96 1.43
C GLU A 76 21.20 -2.67 2.45
N GLU A 77 20.85 -2.00 3.55
CA GLU A 77 19.94 -2.53 4.57
C GLU A 77 18.58 -2.89 3.97
N PHE A 78 17.97 -1.96 3.21
CA PHE A 78 16.72 -2.25 2.51
C PHE A 78 16.86 -3.36 1.47
N ALA A 79 17.96 -3.37 0.70
CA ALA A 79 18.21 -4.40 -0.31
C ALA A 79 18.42 -5.80 0.28
N ASN A 80 18.86 -5.88 1.54
CA ASN A 80 19.17 -7.13 2.24
C ASN A 80 18.01 -7.68 3.08
N ILE A 81 16.82 -7.07 3.03
CA ILE A 81 15.63 -7.64 3.67
C ILE A 81 15.40 -9.06 3.12
N PRO A 82 15.34 -10.10 3.98
CA PRO A 82 15.22 -11.48 3.54
C PRO A 82 13.95 -11.74 2.72
N SER A 83 14.14 -12.43 1.59
CA SER A 83 13.08 -13.01 0.76
C SER A 83 13.06 -14.54 0.83
N THR A 84 13.95 -15.13 1.63
CA THR A 84 14.08 -16.56 1.84
C THR A 84 13.85 -16.93 3.31
N SER A 85 13.32 -18.11 3.58
CA SER A 85 13.09 -18.61 4.94
C SER A 85 12.86 -20.12 4.94
N ASP A 86 13.41 -20.84 5.93
CA ASP A 86 13.18 -22.29 6.10
C ASP A 86 11.69 -22.67 6.25
N ALA A 87 10.83 -21.71 6.62
CA ALA A 87 9.39 -21.89 6.68
C ALA A 87 8.72 -21.96 5.28
N LEU A 88 9.42 -21.55 4.23
CA LEU A 88 8.93 -21.56 2.85
C LEU A 88 9.29 -22.88 2.15
N PRO A 89 8.45 -23.38 1.23
CA PRO A 89 8.64 -24.67 0.58
C PRO A 89 9.61 -24.61 -0.61
N GLY A 90 10.23 -25.76 -0.91
CA GLY A 90 11.07 -25.96 -2.09
C GLY A 90 12.56 -25.72 -1.84
N PRO A 91 13.42 -26.03 -2.83
CA PRO A 91 14.87 -26.10 -2.62
C PRO A 91 15.53 -24.73 -2.40
N THR A 92 14.92 -23.64 -2.85
CA THR A 92 15.45 -22.27 -2.70
C THR A 92 14.96 -21.59 -1.42
N HIS A 93 13.89 -22.12 -0.81
CA HIS A 93 13.20 -21.49 0.30
C HIS A 93 12.81 -20.01 0.04
N SER A 94 12.64 -19.62 -1.23
CA SER A 94 12.33 -18.25 -1.64
C SER A 94 10.84 -18.02 -1.75
N ILE A 95 10.36 -16.84 -1.34
CA ILE A 95 8.96 -16.45 -1.52
C ILE A 95 8.59 -16.30 -3.00
N LEU A 96 9.57 -15.99 -3.84
CA LEU A 96 9.37 -15.81 -5.28
C LEU A 96 9.08 -17.14 -6.01
N ASP A 97 9.33 -18.28 -5.37
CA ASP A 97 8.95 -19.60 -5.91
C ASP A 97 7.44 -19.85 -5.89
N ILE A 98 6.72 -19.16 -5.01
CA ILE A 98 5.33 -19.49 -4.65
C ILE A 98 4.38 -18.30 -4.70
N ALA A 99 4.89 -17.08 -4.72
CA ALA A 99 4.11 -15.85 -4.75
C ALA A 99 4.69 -14.83 -5.73
N GLN A 100 3.79 -14.00 -6.28
CA GLN A 100 4.13 -12.83 -7.08
C GLN A 100 3.88 -11.56 -6.27
N PHE A 101 4.64 -10.53 -6.60
CA PHE A 101 4.62 -9.23 -5.96
C PHE A 101 4.65 -8.14 -7.01
N ASP A 102 3.79 -7.16 -6.82
CA ASP A 102 4.01 -5.82 -7.34
C ASP A 102 4.73 -5.02 -6.25
N ILE A 103 5.85 -4.36 -6.58
CA ILE A 103 6.58 -3.56 -5.60
C ILE A 103 6.67 -2.14 -6.14
N ARG A 104 6.08 -1.20 -5.41
CA ARG A 104 6.02 0.21 -5.81
C ARG A 104 6.52 1.09 -4.67
N ARG A 105 7.35 2.07 -5.02
CA ARG A 105 7.91 3.04 -4.08
C ARG A 105 7.34 4.40 -4.40
N TYR A 106 6.82 5.03 -3.36
CA TYR A 106 6.09 6.26 -3.45
C TYR A 106 6.71 7.32 -2.56
N ARG A 107 6.67 8.56 -3.04
CA ARG A 107 6.93 9.78 -2.29
C ARG A 107 5.60 10.31 -1.75
N GLU A 108 5.55 10.74 -0.50
CA GLU A 108 4.39 11.46 0.00
C GLU A 108 4.31 12.86 -0.63
N VAL A 109 3.16 13.17 -1.21
CA VAL A 109 2.84 14.47 -1.80
C VAL A 109 2.14 15.36 -0.77
N GLY A 110 1.23 14.76 -0.01
CA GLY A 110 0.48 15.44 1.02
C GLY A 110 -0.42 14.49 1.79
N ARG A 111 -0.85 14.93 2.97
CA ARG A 111 -1.73 14.16 3.85
C ARG A 111 -2.74 15.07 4.52
N ARG A 112 -3.97 14.58 4.65
CA ARG A 112 -5.03 15.18 5.43
C ARG A 112 -5.59 14.15 6.41
N GLN A 113 -5.86 14.57 7.63
CA GLN A 113 -6.53 13.76 8.63
C GLN A 113 -7.57 14.61 9.34
N ASP A 114 -8.81 14.14 9.38
CA ASP A 114 -9.86 14.79 10.17
C ASP A 114 -9.65 14.52 11.66
N SER A 115 -10.04 15.48 12.51
CA SER A 115 -9.71 15.49 13.95
C SER A 115 -10.26 14.30 14.73
N ASN A 116 -11.32 13.67 14.23
CA ASN A 116 -11.99 12.55 14.90
C ASN A 116 -11.44 11.19 14.47
N MET A 117 -10.45 11.14 13.56
CA MET A 117 -9.89 9.87 13.11
C MET A 117 -9.18 9.14 14.25
N PRO A 118 -9.41 7.82 14.41
CA PRO A 118 -8.70 7.03 15.40
C PRO A 118 -7.19 6.96 15.11
N ALA A 119 -6.42 6.76 16.17
CA ALA A 119 -5.00 6.46 16.05
C ALA A 119 -4.80 5.05 15.47
N GLY A 120 -3.77 4.88 14.63
CA GLY A 120 -3.49 3.60 13.96
C GLY A 120 -4.41 3.32 12.75
N PRO A 121 -4.24 2.17 12.08
CA PRO A 121 -4.94 1.86 10.84
C PRO A 121 -6.43 1.57 11.03
N THR A 122 -7.24 1.92 10.04
CA THR A 122 -8.68 1.60 10.02
C THR A 122 -8.98 0.25 9.41
N SER A 123 -10.18 -0.29 9.69
CA SER A 123 -10.63 -1.61 9.23
C SER A 123 -10.77 -1.75 7.71
N HIS A 124 -10.91 -0.64 7.01
CA HIS A 124 -11.05 -0.61 5.56
C HIS A 124 -10.19 0.50 4.96
N LEU A 125 -9.73 0.24 3.76
CA LEU A 125 -8.88 1.11 2.97
C LEU A 125 -9.40 1.13 1.53
N LEU A 126 -9.59 2.33 0.99
CA LEU A 126 -9.68 2.51 -0.46
C LEU A 126 -8.30 2.90 -0.99
N VAL A 127 -7.89 2.19 -2.04
CA VAL A 127 -6.72 2.52 -2.83
C VAL A 127 -7.20 3.13 -4.13
N VAL A 128 -6.78 4.35 -4.41
CA VAL A 128 -7.22 5.09 -5.61
C VAL A 128 -6.01 5.39 -6.47
N GLU A 129 -5.95 4.79 -7.65
CA GLU A 129 -4.90 5.06 -8.63
C GLU A 129 -5.41 6.04 -9.68
N PHE A 130 -4.65 7.12 -9.92
CA PHE A 130 -5.07 8.19 -10.80
C PHE A 130 -3.88 8.92 -11.44
N ASP A 131 -4.18 9.65 -12.51
CA ASP A 131 -3.30 10.66 -13.09
C ASP A 131 -3.91 12.04 -12.86
N LEU A 132 -3.04 13.04 -12.68
CA LEU A 132 -3.48 14.40 -12.45
C LEU A 132 -4.05 15.02 -13.73
N PRO A 133 -5.18 15.72 -13.65
CA PRO A 133 -5.61 16.60 -14.73
C PRO A 133 -4.57 17.66 -15.04
N SER A 134 -4.46 18.04 -16.31
CA SER A 134 -3.43 18.97 -16.80
C SER A 134 -3.47 20.37 -16.16
N HIS A 135 -4.58 20.77 -15.54
CA HIS A 135 -4.73 22.06 -14.87
C HIS A 135 -4.22 22.07 -13.42
N VAL A 136 -3.90 20.90 -12.84
CA VAL A 136 -3.39 20.81 -11.47
C VAL A 136 -1.88 21.00 -11.47
N ASN A 137 -1.39 21.91 -10.64
CA ASN A 137 0.05 22.16 -10.50
C ASN A 137 0.72 21.04 -9.69
N LYS A 138 1.29 20.04 -10.38
CA LYS A 138 1.96 18.90 -9.74
C LYS A 138 3.17 19.25 -8.85
N SER A 139 3.76 20.43 -9.03
CA SER A 139 4.88 20.90 -8.20
C SER A 139 4.42 21.44 -6.85
N ASP A 140 3.11 21.66 -6.68
CA ASP A 140 2.48 22.09 -5.44
C ASP A 140 1.71 20.91 -4.84
N GLY A 141 2.31 20.25 -3.86
CA GLY A 141 1.70 19.09 -3.21
C GLY A 141 0.37 19.40 -2.52
N GLN A 142 0.17 20.65 -2.07
CA GLN A 142 -1.10 21.06 -1.49
C GLN A 142 -2.18 21.16 -2.57
N ALA A 143 -1.86 21.71 -3.74
CA ALA A 143 -2.81 21.77 -4.87
C ALA A 143 -3.23 20.37 -5.33
N VAL A 144 -2.30 19.39 -5.32
CA VAL A 144 -2.60 17.98 -5.62
C VAL A 144 -3.51 17.36 -4.57
N LEU A 145 -3.21 17.55 -3.28
CA LEU A 145 -4.02 17.05 -2.18
C LEU A 145 -5.43 17.67 -2.19
N ASP A 146 -5.54 18.98 -2.39
CA ASP A 146 -6.80 19.71 -2.43
C ASP A 146 -7.67 19.25 -3.60
N TRP A 147 -7.06 19.07 -4.79
CA TRP A 147 -7.77 18.53 -5.94
C TRP A 147 -8.33 17.13 -5.65
N PHE A 148 -7.51 16.22 -5.10
CA PHE A 148 -7.94 14.87 -4.81
C PHE A 148 -9.05 14.84 -3.75
N CYS A 149 -8.87 15.56 -2.64
CA CYS A 149 -9.89 15.69 -1.60
C CYS A 149 -11.15 16.42 -2.07
N GLY A 150 -11.09 17.15 -3.19
CA GLY A 150 -12.24 17.76 -3.85
C GLY A 150 -13.10 16.76 -4.64
N ILE A 151 -12.58 15.58 -4.98
CA ILE A 151 -13.33 14.52 -5.68
C ILE A 151 -14.42 13.95 -4.77
N TYR A 152 -14.04 13.63 -3.53
CA TYR A 152 -14.94 13.09 -2.52
C TYR A 152 -14.77 13.87 -1.21
N SER A 153 -15.81 14.59 -0.84
CA SER A 153 -15.86 15.39 0.39
C SER A 153 -16.82 14.82 1.43
N GLY A 154 -17.25 13.56 1.25
CA GLY A 154 -18.43 12.98 1.91
C GLY A 154 -18.41 12.99 3.44
N GLY A 155 -19.54 12.57 4.02
CA GLY A 155 -19.91 12.88 5.40
C GLY A 155 -19.19 12.12 6.53
N ALA A 156 -18.17 11.31 6.25
CA ALA A 156 -17.40 10.60 7.29
C ALA A 156 -16.03 11.21 7.54
N SER A 157 -15.53 11.00 8.76
CA SER A 157 -14.14 11.31 9.09
C SER A 157 -13.21 10.39 8.32
N GLN A 158 -12.19 10.97 7.70
CA GLN A 158 -11.24 10.24 6.88
C GLN A 158 -9.79 10.68 7.12
N ARG A 159 -8.88 9.77 6.81
CA ARG A 159 -7.45 10.05 6.66
C ARG A 159 -7.07 9.74 5.22
N VAL A 160 -6.50 10.74 4.55
CA VAL A 160 -6.10 10.69 3.15
C VAL A 160 -4.60 10.93 3.07
N GLY A 161 -3.87 9.99 2.47
CA GLY A 161 -2.49 10.20 2.04
C GLY A 161 -2.42 10.14 0.52
N VAL A 162 -1.80 11.15 -0.10
CA VAL A 162 -1.56 11.19 -1.55
C VAL A 162 -0.07 11.03 -1.84
N TYR A 163 0.22 10.20 -2.82
CA TYR A 163 1.54 9.67 -3.08
C TYR A 163 1.85 9.71 -4.59
N GLU A 164 3.09 10.03 -4.94
CA GLU A 164 3.61 10.01 -6.32
C GLU A 164 4.56 8.83 -6.48
N VAL A 165 4.33 8.00 -7.50
CA VAL A 165 5.23 6.87 -7.79
C VAL A 165 6.55 7.41 -8.35
N PHE A 166 7.67 6.90 -7.86
CA PHE A 166 8.99 7.22 -8.43
C PHE A 166 9.78 5.97 -8.84
N TRP A 167 9.33 4.79 -8.42
CA TRP A 167 9.90 3.51 -8.84
C TRP A 167 8.86 2.41 -8.72
N ALA A 168 8.85 1.48 -9.68
CA ALA A 168 8.02 0.29 -9.63
C ALA A 168 8.72 -0.91 -10.27
N MET A 169 8.46 -2.08 -9.72
CA MET A 169 8.73 -3.39 -10.31
C MET A 169 7.40 -4.12 -10.38
N LEU A 170 6.87 -4.22 -11.59
CA LEU A 170 5.59 -4.85 -11.89
C LEU A 170 5.85 -6.24 -12.47
N TYR A 171 5.05 -7.23 -12.08
CA TYR A 171 5.24 -8.59 -12.61
C TYR A 171 4.77 -8.69 -14.08
N PRO A 172 5.47 -9.43 -14.97
CA PRO A 172 5.36 -9.26 -16.43
C PRO A 172 3.99 -9.58 -17.04
N ASP A 173 3.20 -10.44 -16.40
CA ASP A 173 1.88 -10.85 -16.87
C ASP A 173 0.81 -9.76 -16.71
N GLU A 174 1.14 -8.70 -15.96
CA GLU A 174 0.32 -7.52 -15.74
C GLU A 174 1.03 -6.26 -16.24
N LYS A 175 1.54 -6.28 -17.48
CA LYS A 175 1.88 -5.01 -18.16
C LYS A 175 0.61 -4.16 -18.26
N LEU A 176 0.35 -3.38 -17.22
CA LEU A 176 -0.48 -2.18 -17.30
C LEU A 176 0.15 -1.34 -18.43
N ASP A 177 -0.64 -1.01 -19.44
CA ASP A 177 -0.16 -0.21 -20.57
C ASP A 177 0.52 1.07 -20.07
N GLU A 178 -0.01 1.67 -19.00
CA GLU A 178 0.66 2.68 -18.17
C GLU A 178 0.22 2.53 -16.69
N LEU A 179 1.20 2.60 -15.76
CA LEU A 179 0.95 2.68 -14.31
C LEU A 179 0.58 4.13 -13.96
N PRO A 180 -0.56 4.39 -13.28
CA PRO A 180 -0.93 5.74 -12.88
C PRO A 180 0.14 6.40 -11.99
N SER A 181 0.37 7.68 -12.21
CA SER A 181 1.45 8.44 -11.56
C SER A 181 1.22 8.64 -10.06
N TYR A 182 -0.05 8.62 -9.63
CA TYR A 182 -0.45 8.89 -8.26
C TYR A 182 -1.28 7.77 -7.64
N LEU A 183 -1.13 7.66 -6.34
CA LEU A 183 -1.86 6.77 -5.46
C LEU A 183 -2.44 7.60 -4.31
N ALA A 184 -3.71 7.45 -4.02
CA ALA A 184 -4.28 7.90 -2.77
C ALA A 184 -4.72 6.72 -1.92
N LEU A 185 -4.37 6.78 -0.65
CA LEU A 185 -4.84 5.88 0.39
C LEU A 185 -5.90 6.62 1.20
N ILE A 186 -7.13 6.12 1.19
CA ILE A 186 -8.23 6.67 1.98
C ILE A 186 -8.65 5.66 3.03
N GLU A 187 -8.40 6.02 4.27
CA GLU A 187 -8.86 5.32 5.46
C GLU A 187 -10.10 6.04 6.00
N PHE A 188 -11.17 5.30 6.26
CA PHE A 188 -12.39 5.86 6.83
C PHE A 188 -12.64 5.28 8.21
N ASP A 189 -13.22 6.09 9.09
CA ASP A 189 -13.86 5.62 10.31
C ASP A 189 -15.39 5.70 10.13
N ALA A 190 -15.95 4.72 9.43
CA ALA A 190 -17.36 4.73 9.03
C ALA A 190 -17.95 3.32 8.92
N ASP A 191 -19.27 3.25 8.72
CA ASP A 191 -19.93 1.99 8.36
C ASP A 191 -19.87 1.71 6.86
N LYS A 192 -20.26 0.49 6.46
CA LYS A 192 -20.22 0.00 5.07
C LYS A 192 -20.92 0.93 4.07
N SER A 193 -22.01 1.59 4.46
CA SER A 193 -22.80 2.41 3.55
C SER A 193 -22.02 3.63 3.05
N VAL A 194 -21.18 4.21 3.90
CA VAL A 194 -20.32 5.34 3.54
C VAL A 194 -19.19 4.89 2.62
N TYR A 195 -18.60 3.72 2.86
CA TYR A 195 -17.62 3.15 1.94
C TYR A 195 -18.21 2.94 0.55
N ASP A 196 -19.41 2.35 0.46
CA ASP A 196 -20.08 2.07 -0.81
C ASP A 196 -20.42 3.35 -1.60
N GLU A 197 -20.72 4.46 -0.91
CA GLU A 197 -20.92 5.78 -1.53
C GLU A 197 -19.61 6.38 -2.04
N ALA A 198 -18.56 6.40 -1.20
CA ALA A 198 -17.23 6.89 -1.59
C ALA A 198 -16.68 6.14 -2.81
N ILE A 199 -16.87 4.82 -2.85
CA ILE A 199 -16.50 3.98 -3.99
C ILE A 199 -17.18 4.47 -5.26
N LYS A 200 -18.50 4.71 -5.25
CA LYS A 200 -19.25 5.12 -6.46
C LYS A 200 -18.78 6.47 -7.00
N GLU A 201 -18.55 7.44 -6.12
CA GLU A 201 -18.12 8.78 -6.54
C GLU A 201 -16.70 8.73 -7.13
N ILE A 202 -15.76 8.09 -6.42
CA ILE A 202 -14.35 8.05 -6.82
C ILE A 202 -14.14 7.17 -8.06
N GLN A 203 -14.85 6.05 -8.18
CA GLN A 203 -14.73 5.15 -9.34
C GLN A 203 -15.12 5.81 -10.67
N SER A 204 -15.89 6.90 -10.64
CA SER A 204 -16.24 7.65 -11.84
C SER A 204 -15.06 8.41 -12.45
N VAL A 205 -13.99 8.65 -11.69
CA VAL A 205 -12.83 9.46 -12.10
C VAL A 205 -11.48 8.76 -11.93
N ALA A 206 -11.42 7.65 -11.21
CA ALA A 206 -10.17 6.94 -10.92
C ALA A 206 -10.39 5.43 -10.76
N LYS A 207 -9.30 4.65 -10.81
CA LYS A 207 -9.34 3.22 -10.50
C LYS A 207 -9.35 3.05 -8.98
N VAL A 208 -10.29 2.28 -8.45
CA VAL A 208 -10.45 2.07 -7.00
C VAL A 208 -10.31 0.60 -6.64
N GLY A 209 -9.31 0.28 -5.83
CA GLY A 209 -9.17 -0.98 -5.11
C GLY A 209 -9.73 -0.88 -3.69
N GLN A 210 -10.31 -1.97 -3.21
CA GLN A 210 -10.92 -2.05 -1.89
C GLN A 210 -10.21 -3.10 -1.04
N TRP A 211 -9.91 -2.72 0.19
CA TRP A 211 -9.05 -3.49 1.09
C TRP A 211 -9.60 -3.47 2.52
N LYS A 212 -9.43 -4.58 3.24
CA LYS A 212 -9.80 -4.76 4.64
C LYS A 212 -8.57 -5.06 5.46
N LEU A 213 -8.47 -4.43 6.62
CA LEU A 213 -7.34 -4.61 7.52
C LEU A 213 -7.23 -6.08 7.93
N HIS A 214 -6.09 -6.67 7.62
CA HIS A 214 -5.73 -8.02 8.05
C HIS A 214 -4.98 -7.96 9.38
N LYS A 215 -3.89 -7.18 9.42
CA LYS A 215 -3.06 -7.06 10.62
C LYS A 215 -2.25 -5.77 10.59
N ALA A 216 -2.06 -5.17 11.76
CA ALA A 216 -1.23 -3.99 11.95
C ALA A 216 -0.03 -4.34 12.82
N PHE A 217 1.12 -3.76 12.52
CA PHE A 217 2.38 -4.05 13.19
C PHE A 217 3.14 -2.76 13.44
N ASN A 218 3.75 -2.66 14.61
CA ASN A 218 4.62 -1.55 14.99
C ASN A 218 5.86 -2.11 15.66
N TRP A 219 6.99 -1.43 15.46
CA TRP A 219 8.18 -1.65 16.26
C TRP A 219 7.92 -1.20 17.70
N SER A 220 8.16 -2.09 18.67
CA SER A 220 7.98 -1.85 20.11
C SER A 220 9.23 -1.32 20.79
#